data_AF-A0AAU3ZXK1-F1
#
_entry.id   AF-A0AAU3ZXK1-F1
#
_cell.length_a   1.000
_cell.length_b   1.000
_cell.length_c   1.000
_cell.angle_alpha   90.00
_cell.angle_beta   90.00
_cell.angle_gamma   90.00
#
_symmetry.space_group_name_H-M   'P 1'
#
loop_
_entity.id
_entity.type
_entity.pdbx_description
1 polymer ?
#
loop_
_entity_poly.entity_id
_entity_poly.type
_entity_poly.pdbx_seq_one_letter_code
_entity_poly.pdbx_strand_id
1 'polypeptide(L)'
;MTATLTDRPPRVERLAALLRVPVRNALAERADAIRRSLPPRPLDARARLIWLRALDQDQARRAALLDRLDALCAHVCGRPALGYEPGDLLPAAALEEADGFTDSATALIVADYRACRAVSAG
;
A
#
# COMPACT_ATOMS: atom_id res chain seq x y z
N MET A 1 -17.63 -38.13 9.87
CA MET A 1 -17.12 -37.83 8.51
C MET A 1 -18.08 -36.86 7.85
N THR A 2 -17.72 -35.57 7.81
CA THR A 2 -18.37 -34.56 6.96
C THR A 2 -17.34 -33.47 6.73
N ALA A 3 -16.48 -33.69 5.74
CA ALA A 3 -15.60 -32.65 5.21
C ALA A 3 -16.49 -31.63 4.50
N THR A 4 -16.58 -30.42 5.03
CA THR A 4 -17.28 -29.30 4.42
C THR A 4 -16.59 -28.94 3.11
N LEU A 5 -17.27 -29.25 2.00
CA LEU A 5 -16.91 -28.82 0.66
C LEU A 5 -16.93 -27.28 0.59
N THR A 6 -15.79 -26.71 0.18
CA THR A 6 -15.58 -25.32 -0.29
C THR A 6 -15.11 -24.28 0.74
N ASP A 7 -14.11 -24.60 1.57
CA ASP A 7 -13.31 -23.59 2.29
C ASP A 7 -12.21 -23.01 1.38
N ARG A 8 -12.58 -22.56 0.17
CA ARG A 8 -11.64 -21.89 -0.74
C ARG A 8 -11.98 -20.40 -0.72
N PRO A 9 -11.04 -19.53 -0.31
CA PRO A 9 -11.31 -18.09 -0.23
C PRO A 9 -11.76 -17.58 -1.61
N PRO A 10 -12.74 -16.65 -1.68
CA PRO A 10 -13.23 -16.10 -2.95
C PRO A 10 -12.07 -15.60 -3.82
N ARG A 11 -12.26 -15.61 -5.15
CA ARG A 11 -11.19 -15.30 -6.12
C ARG A 11 -10.47 -13.98 -5.79
N VAL A 12 -11.21 -12.97 -5.33
CA VAL A 12 -10.67 -11.66 -4.94
C VAL A 12 -9.70 -11.75 -3.76
N GLU A 13 -9.97 -12.59 -2.75
CA GLU A 13 -9.08 -12.80 -1.61
C GLU A 13 -7.80 -13.52 -2.02
N ARG A 14 -7.90 -14.50 -2.93
CA ARG A 14 -6.72 -15.19 -3.49
C ARG A 14 -5.83 -14.23 -4.26
N LEU A 15 -6.42 -13.39 -5.11
CA LEU A 15 -5.68 -12.37 -5.86
C LEU A 15 -5.06 -11.34 -4.91
N ALA A 16 -5.78 -10.88 -3.89
CA ALA A 16 -5.23 -9.99 -2.86
C ALA A 16 -4.06 -10.63 -2.11
N ALA A 17 -4.15 -11.92 -1.77
CA ALA A 17 -3.07 -12.65 -1.11
C ALA A 17 -1.81 -12.76 -2.00
N LEU A 18 -1.97 -13.01 -3.30
CA LEU A 18 -0.87 -13.05 -4.27
C LEU A 18 -0.21 -11.66 -4.45
N LEU A 19 -1.01 -10.60 -4.44
CA LEU A 19 -0.54 -9.23 -4.64
C LEU A 19 0.07 -8.60 -3.38
N ARG A 20 -0.24 -9.12 -2.18
CA ARG A 20 0.18 -8.53 -0.91
C ARG A 20 1.69 -8.30 -0.82
N VAL A 21 2.50 -9.31 -1.14
CA VAL A 21 3.96 -9.22 -1.05
C VAL A 21 4.54 -8.31 -2.14
N PRO A 22 4.19 -8.48 -3.43
CA PRO A 22 4.68 -7.59 -4.50
C PRO A 22 4.31 -6.12 -4.26
N VAL A 23 3.05 -5.82 -3.91
CA VAL A 23 2.58 -4.45 -3.68
C VAL A 23 3.29 -3.85 -2.46
N ARG A 24 3.42 -4.59 -1.37
CA ARG A 24 4.17 -4.10 -0.19
C ARG A 24 5.63 -3.79 -0.54
N ASN A 25 6.28 -4.65 -1.31
CA ASN A 25 7.68 -4.45 -1.69
C ASN A 25 7.83 -3.21 -2.58
N ALA A 26 6.93 -3.03 -3.56
CA ALA A 26 6.88 -1.84 -4.41
C ALA A 26 6.67 -0.54 -3.61
N LEU A 27 5.72 -0.54 -2.67
CA LEU A 27 5.48 0.59 -1.77
C LEU A 27 6.70 0.90 -0.89
N ALA A 28 7.37 -0.14 -0.37
CA ALA A 28 8.57 0.01 0.45
C ALA A 28 9.75 0.57 -0.37
N GLU A 29 9.97 0.07 -1.59
CA GLU A 29 11.01 0.57 -2.49
C GLU A 29 10.80 2.04 -2.83
N ARG A 30 9.56 2.42 -3.15
CA ARG A 30 9.21 3.82 -3.40
C ARG A 30 9.38 4.69 -2.16
N ALA A 31 8.98 4.20 -0.99
CA ALA A 31 9.19 4.89 0.28
C ALA A 31 10.70 5.10 0.56
N ASP A 32 11.53 4.10 0.29
CA ASP A 32 12.98 4.17 0.45
C ASP A 32 13.66 5.13 -0.54
N ALA A 33 13.16 5.21 -1.77
CA ALA A 33 13.60 6.22 -2.73
C ALA A 33 13.30 7.65 -2.21
N ILE A 34 12.10 7.86 -1.65
CA ILE A 34 11.73 9.15 -1.07
C ILE A 34 12.56 9.47 0.18
N ARG A 35 12.76 8.50 1.08
CA ARG A 35 13.59 8.67 2.29
C ARG A 35 15.01 9.14 1.95
N ARG A 36 15.61 8.58 0.89
CA ARG A 36 16.96 8.97 0.44
C ARG A 36 17.02 10.39 -0.12
N SER A 37 15.90 10.93 -0.60
CA SER A 37 15.81 12.29 -1.14
C SER A 37 15.50 13.37 -0.10
N LEU A 38 15.13 12.98 1.13
CA LEU A 38 14.76 13.88 2.20
C LEU A 38 15.88 14.01 3.24
N PRO A 39 15.96 15.15 3.96
CA PRO A 39 16.82 15.23 5.14
C PRO A 39 16.42 14.15 6.16
N PRO A 40 17.37 13.55 6.90
CA PRO A 40 17.09 12.48 7.85
C PRO A 40 15.96 12.85 8.82
N ARG A 41 14.93 12.00 8.87
CA ARG A 41 13.75 12.24 9.69
C ARG A 41 14.02 11.91 11.16
N PRO A 42 13.83 12.85 12.10
CA PRO A 42 13.97 12.58 13.52
C PRO A 42 12.93 11.57 14.04
N LEU A 43 13.32 10.76 15.03
CA LEU A 43 12.41 9.84 15.73
C LEU A 43 11.55 10.55 16.79
N ASP A 44 12.08 11.60 17.40
CA ASP A 44 11.37 12.39 18.41
C ASP A 44 10.27 13.25 17.77
N ALA A 45 9.09 13.29 18.41
CA ALA A 45 7.92 13.98 17.89
C ALA A 45 8.12 15.50 17.79
N ARG A 46 8.81 16.11 18.77
CA ARG A 46 9.10 17.55 18.76
C ARG A 46 10.12 17.89 17.69
N ALA A 47 11.21 17.12 17.58
CA ALA A 47 12.20 17.27 16.53
C ALA A 47 11.59 17.07 15.14
N ARG A 48 10.65 16.13 14.99
CA ARG A 48 9.91 15.91 13.74
C ARG A 48 9.04 17.11 13.35
N LEU A 49 8.39 17.77 14.32
CA LEU A 49 7.63 19.00 14.05
C LEU A 49 8.55 20.13 13.54
N ILE A 50 9.73 20.28 14.14
CA ILE A 50 10.73 21.27 13.69
C ILE A 50 11.23 20.92 12.29
N TRP A 51 11.54 19.65 12.05
CA TRP A 51 11.95 19.14 10.74
C TRP A 51 10.89 19.43 9.68
N LEU A 52 9.60 19.13 9.93
CA LEU A 52 8.50 19.43 9.01
C LEU A 52 8.39 20.91 8.65
N ARG A 53 8.66 21.81 9.61
CA ARG A 53 8.63 23.26 9.40
C ARG A 53 9.84 23.78 8.62
N ALA A 54 10.94 23.03 8.59
CA ALA A 54 12.17 23.40 7.89
C ALA A 54 12.20 22.93 6.44
N LEU A 55 11.26 22.06 6.03
CA LEU A 55 11.18 21.56 4.66
C LEU A 55 10.70 22.64 3.69
N ASP A 56 11.27 22.64 2.49
CA ASP A 56 10.66 23.37 1.37
C ASP A 56 9.36 22.69 0.90
N GLN A 57 8.66 23.32 -0.04
CA GLN A 57 7.36 22.82 -0.52
C GLN A 57 7.45 21.43 -1.17
N ASP A 58 8.52 21.15 -1.91
CA ASP A 58 8.69 19.89 -2.63
C ASP A 58 9.07 18.76 -1.65
N GLN A 59 9.95 19.05 -0.70
CA GLN A 59 10.29 18.18 0.41
C GLN A 59 9.06 17.88 1.29
N ALA A 60 8.23 18.88 1.59
CA ALA A 60 7.01 18.69 2.37
C ALA A 60 6.02 17.76 1.64
N ARG A 61 5.86 17.91 0.33
CA ARG A 61 5.05 16.99 -0.50
C ARG A 61 5.59 15.57 -0.47
N ARG A 62 6.91 15.41 -0.62
CA ARG A 62 7.58 14.09 -0.51
C ARG A 62 7.43 13.48 0.87
N ALA A 63 7.54 14.28 1.94
CA ALA A 63 7.35 13.81 3.31
C ALA A 63 5.92 13.34 3.57
N ALA A 64 4.91 14.07 3.07
CA ALA A 64 3.51 13.66 3.14
C ALA A 64 3.24 12.37 2.36
N LEU A 65 3.83 12.23 1.17
CA LEU A 65 3.74 11.00 0.38
C LEU A 65 4.41 9.83 1.13
N LEU A 66 5.56 10.03 1.75
CA LEU A 66 6.22 9.01 2.57
C LEU A 66 5.31 8.51 3.70
N ASP A 67 4.67 9.42 4.44
CA ASP A 67 3.73 9.06 5.49
C ASP A 67 2.52 8.28 4.95
N ARG A 68 2.01 8.65 3.75
CA ARG A 68 0.94 7.90 3.08
C ARG A 68 1.38 6.48 2.68
N LEU A 69 2.58 6.34 2.10
CA LEU A 69 3.12 5.03 1.70
C LEU A 69 3.32 4.11 2.91
N ASP A 70 3.83 4.65 4.02
CA ASP A 70 3.99 3.90 5.27
C ASP A 70 2.64 3.42 5.83
N ALA A 71 1.61 4.26 5.76
CA ALA A 71 0.25 3.88 6.16
C ALA A 71 -0.33 2.79 5.24
N LEU A 72 -0.17 2.91 3.92
CA LEU A 72 -0.61 1.89 2.95
C LEU A 72 0.11 0.55 3.16
N CYS A 73 1.44 0.57 3.36
CA CYS A 73 2.21 -0.62 3.71
C CYS A 73 1.66 -1.32 4.95
N ALA A 74 1.36 -0.56 6.01
CA ALA A 74 0.80 -1.10 7.25
C ALA A 74 -0.60 -1.71 7.00
N HIS A 75 -1.45 -1.05 6.22
CA HIS A 75 -2.79 -1.52 5.86
C HIS A 75 -2.77 -2.82 5.08
N VAL A 76 -1.91 -2.93 4.08
CA VAL A 76 -1.71 -4.17 3.31
C VAL A 76 -1.23 -5.34 4.20
N CYS A 77 -0.56 -5.02 5.32
CA CYS A 77 -0.16 -5.96 6.36
C CYS A 77 -1.21 -6.19 7.47
N GLY A 78 -2.44 -5.70 7.30
CA GLY A 78 -3.54 -5.93 8.23
C GLY A 78 -3.64 -4.93 9.38
N ARG A 79 -2.92 -3.79 9.32
CA ARG A 79 -3.09 -2.66 10.26
C ARG A 79 -3.86 -1.54 9.58
N PRO A 80 -5.18 -1.39 9.83
CA PRO A 80 -6.01 -0.43 9.11
C PRO A 80 -5.41 1.00 9.14
N ALA A 81 -5.22 1.59 7.97
CA ALA A 81 -4.81 2.98 7.84
C ALA A 81 -6.03 3.89 7.85
N LEU A 82 -5.88 5.08 8.44
CA LEU A 82 -6.92 6.10 8.45
C LEU A 82 -7.26 6.52 7.01
N GLY A 83 -8.56 6.65 6.72
CA GLY A 83 -9.06 7.01 5.39
C GLY A 83 -9.28 5.83 4.43
N TYR A 84 -9.05 4.59 4.88
CA TYR A 84 -9.34 3.38 4.12
C TYR A 84 -10.31 2.49 4.90
N GLU A 85 -11.19 1.79 4.18
CA GLU A 85 -12.10 0.82 4.78
C GLU A 85 -11.31 -0.32 5.45
N PRO A 86 -11.54 -0.66 6.73
CA PRO A 86 -10.77 -1.70 7.42
C PRO A 86 -10.83 -3.10 6.77
N GLY A 87 -11.89 -3.37 6.00
CA GLY A 87 -12.06 -4.61 5.23
C GLY A 87 -11.49 -4.56 3.81
N ASP A 88 -10.98 -3.42 3.34
CA ASP A 88 -10.32 -3.36 2.04
C ASP A 88 -8.97 -4.06 2.11
N LEU A 89 -8.85 -5.24 1.51
CA LEU A 89 -7.63 -6.03 1.58
C LEU A 89 -6.45 -5.37 0.84
N LEU A 90 -6.76 -4.58 -0.20
CA LEU A 90 -5.78 -3.98 -1.08
C LEU A 90 -6.39 -2.71 -1.72
N PRO A 91 -6.28 -1.56 -1.05
CA PRO A 91 -6.84 -0.30 -1.52
C PRO A 91 -6.36 0.06 -2.92
N ALA A 92 -7.22 0.69 -3.72
CA ALA A 92 -6.86 1.16 -5.07
C ALA A 92 -5.60 2.06 -5.03
N ALA A 93 -5.49 2.92 -4.01
CA ALA A 93 -4.30 3.74 -3.79
C ALA A 93 -3.02 2.91 -3.61
N ALA A 94 -3.05 1.77 -2.94
CA ALA A 94 -1.86 0.92 -2.82
C ALA A 94 -1.41 0.38 -4.18
N LEU A 95 -2.38 0.05 -5.05
CA LEU A 95 -2.11 -0.43 -6.41
C LEU A 95 -1.60 0.67 -7.32
N GLU A 96 -2.18 1.88 -7.24
CA GLU A 96 -1.72 3.06 -7.98
C GLU A 96 -0.29 3.44 -7.57
N GLU A 97 0.01 3.42 -6.27
CA GLU A 97 1.33 3.83 -5.80
C GLU A 97 2.42 2.77 -6.06
N ALA A 98 2.02 1.50 -6.24
CA ALA A 98 2.87 0.39 -6.66
C ALA A 98 3.01 0.26 -8.19
N ASP A 99 2.22 1.01 -8.96
CA ASP A 99 2.31 1.01 -10.41
C ASP A 99 3.68 1.58 -10.85
N GLY A 100 4.30 0.95 -11.84
CA GLY A 100 5.68 1.26 -12.27
C GLY A 100 6.79 0.75 -11.33
N PHE A 101 6.46 0.16 -10.17
CA PHE A 101 7.40 -0.50 -9.25
C PHE A 101 7.18 -2.02 -9.18
N THR A 102 6.25 -2.54 -9.97
CA THR A 102 5.93 -3.97 -10.07
C THR A 102 6.27 -4.49 -11.46
N ASP A 103 6.58 -5.78 -11.56
CA ASP A 103 6.88 -6.42 -12.85
C ASP A 103 5.61 -6.67 -13.68
N SER A 104 5.80 -6.98 -14.96
CA SER A 104 4.69 -7.21 -15.90
C SER A 104 3.77 -8.36 -15.48
N ALA A 105 4.30 -9.37 -14.78
CA ALA A 105 3.50 -10.48 -14.28
C ALA A 105 2.57 -10.04 -13.15
N THR A 106 3.07 -9.25 -12.21
CA THR A 106 2.30 -8.65 -11.12
C THR A 106 1.24 -7.69 -11.67
N ALA A 107 1.58 -6.89 -12.68
CA ALA A 107 0.63 -5.97 -13.32
C ALA A 107 -0.59 -6.69 -13.92
N LEU A 108 -0.40 -7.87 -14.51
CA LEU A 108 -1.51 -8.70 -15.00
C LEU A 108 -2.42 -9.17 -13.85
N ILE A 109 -1.86 -9.59 -12.72
CA ILE A 109 -2.63 -9.99 -11.53
C ILE A 109 -3.39 -8.79 -10.95
N VAL A 110 -2.80 -7.59 -10.97
CA VAL A 110 -3.47 -6.33 -10.57
C VAL A 110 -4.67 -6.04 -11.46
N ALA A 111 -4.54 -6.20 -12.78
CA ALA A 111 -5.65 -6.01 -13.71
C ALA A 111 -6.79 -7.00 -13.43
N ASP A 112 -6.46 -8.28 -13.21
CA ASP A 112 -7.41 -9.32 -12.84
C ASP A 112 -8.13 -9.03 -11.52
N TYR A 113 -7.40 -8.52 -10.52
CA TYR A 113 -7.94 -8.11 -9.23
C TYR A 113 -8.93 -6.95 -9.36
N ARG A 114 -8.58 -5.92 -10.14
CA ARG A 114 -9.45 -4.77 -10.40
C ARG A 114 -10.74 -5.19 -11.11
N ALA A 115 -10.64 -6.08 -12.11
CA ALA A 115 -11.81 -6.63 -12.80
C ALA A 115 -12.71 -7.43 -11.85
N CYS A 116 -12.13 -8.27 -10.98
CA CYS A 116 -12.90 -9.02 -9.99
C CYS A 116 -13.62 -8.12 -8.99
N ARG A 117 -12.99 -7.03 -8.51
CA ARG A 117 -13.63 -6.07 -7.61
C ARG A 117 -14.80 -5.33 -8.25
N ALA A 118 -14.67 -4.94 -9.51
CA ALA A 118 -15.73 -4.22 -10.22
C ALA A 118 -17.01 -5.07 -10.34
N VAL A 119 -16.87 -6.38 -10.57
CA VAL A 119 -17.99 -7.32 -10.65
C VAL A 119 -18.67 -7.53 -9.29
N SER A 120 -17.94 -7.45 -8.18
CA SER A 120 -18.52 -7.60 -6.83
C SER A 120 -19.18 -6.33 -6.28
N ALA A 121 -19.01 -5.19 -6.95
CA ALA A 121 -19.56 -3.89 -6.54
C ALA A 121 -20.81 -3.46 -7.34
N GLY A 122 -21.15 -4.20 -8.40
CA GLY A 122 -22.37 -4.03 -9.20
C GLY A 122 -23.39 -5.11 -8.89
#